data_AF-A0A936WKI3-F1
#
_entry.id   AF-A0A936WKI3-F1
#
_cell.length_a   1.000
_cell.length_b   1.000
_cell.length_c   1.000
_cell.angle_alpha   90.00
_cell.angle_beta   90.00
_cell.angle_gamma   90.00
#
_symmetry.space_group_name_H-M   'P 1'
#
loop_
_entity.id
_entity.type
_entity.pdbx_description
1 polymer ?
#
loop_
_entity_poly.entity_id
_entity_poly.type
_entity_poly.pdbx_seq_one_letter_code
_entity_poly.pdbx_strand_id
1 'polypeptide(L)'
;MNRSIRQVLCVLAAASAALPAALRADLIPASDTGEEVYRINCGTTTDLVLDGKLWMKDEPFDGLYRWGYFGGQPAESADPQIGNLDEVYRSHRYGRNVRYRIEVPGGGYNIKLLFCETYWDAEGQRVFSVKVNGTVVQSKLDVWKAAGGKNKPYSIEVNLPIYNNGIEIECFQDDSDPDNAFISGIQITNTAFYPREFLKWMSKKMFWYFWNEADPTTGLVSDTAFSFKEGHSRKAHIGATGFGLSVYTIGAANGWITNQEAHDRIVKVLNVFESQTPNFHGFFYRFLNGPDAARWVDGDDRSEISTVDSSLFIMGALQAGEYFRDTYPDIADQADRLYRRMDWTAFTGHTGDGFRDTFLSMGWTDESGYLPALWDGYSESIFIYPLAFGSPTHAISTAAWNNLNRGWENRQGIDYMHGFGSAPLFYHQFHHLYFDMRGVHNDFLDQGLHDDFGDYSKNSCSPRRSIASPA
;
A
#
# COMPACT_ATOMS: atom_id res chain seq x y z
N MET A 1 -17.18 15.21 -22.58
CA MET A 1 -17.58 14.09 -21.70
C MET A 1 -19.08 14.12 -21.46
N ASN A 2 -19.79 13.03 -21.75
CA ASN A 2 -21.25 12.92 -21.58
C ASN A 2 -21.61 12.94 -20.07
N ARG A 3 -22.77 13.49 -19.69
CA ARG A 3 -23.18 13.63 -18.27
C ARG A 3 -23.21 12.30 -17.51
N SER A 4 -23.43 11.18 -18.19
CA SER A 4 -23.52 9.83 -17.63
C SER A 4 -22.18 9.25 -17.15
N ILE A 5 -21.04 9.64 -17.72
CA ILE A 5 -19.71 9.16 -17.28
C ILE A 5 -19.20 10.02 -16.10
N ARG A 6 -19.57 11.31 -16.07
CA ARG A 6 -19.18 12.25 -15.00
C ARG A 6 -19.72 11.86 -13.62
N GLN A 7 -20.90 11.26 -13.55
CA GLN A 7 -21.49 10.83 -12.27
C GLN A 7 -20.83 9.58 -11.68
N VAL A 8 -20.06 8.84 -12.48
CA VAL A 8 -19.59 7.50 -12.10
C VAL A 8 -18.14 7.52 -11.55
N LEU A 9 -17.33 8.53 -11.92
CA LEU A 9 -15.91 8.65 -11.54
C LEU A 9 -15.62 9.28 -10.16
N CYS A 10 -16.62 9.71 -9.39
CA CYS A 10 -16.45 10.55 -8.19
C CYS A 10 -16.39 9.81 -6.83
N VAL A 11 -15.90 8.56 -6.76
CA VAL A 11 -16.00 7.76 -5.51
C VAL A 11 -14.84 7.99 -4.52
N LEU A 12 -13.64 8.39 -4.98
CA LEU A 12 -12.42 8.30 -4.14
C LEU A 12 -12.12 9.51 -3.24
N ALA A 13 -12.83 10.65 -3.38
CA ALA A 13 -12.47 11.90 -2.70
C ALA A 13 -13.09 12.12 -1.31
N ALA A 14 -14.05 11.30 -0.87
CA ALA A 14 -14.91 11.63 0.27
C ALA A 14 -14.50 11.03 1.64
N ALA A 15 -13.21 10.74 1.87
CA ALA A 15 -12.75 10.10 3.10
C ALA A 15 -11.70 10.93 3.89
N SER A 16 -11.87 12.24 4.03
CA SER A 16 -11.06 13.01 4.99
C SER A 16 -11.84 14.16 5.64
N ALA A 17 -12.54 13.86 6.73
CA ALA A 17 -12.90 14.84 7.74
C ALA A 17 -12.36 14.36 9.09
N ALA A 18 -11.63 15.23 9.79
CA ALA A 18 -11.17 14.97 11.15
C ALA A 18 -12.37 14.66 12.06
N LEU A 19 -12.32 13.55 12.81
CA LEU A 19 -13.45 13.09 13.63
C LEU A 19 -13.21 13.34 15.13
N PRO A 20 -14.25 13.77 15.87
CA PRO A 20 -14.19 14.00 17.32
C PRO A 20 -14.22 12.69 18.14
N ALA A 21 -14.10 12.84 19.47
CA ALA A 21 -13.95 11.84 20.54
C ALA A 21 -14.87 10.59 20.55
N ALA A 22 -15.77 10.40 19.58
CA ALA A 22 -16.64 9.22 19.44
C ALA A 22 -15.90 7.94 18.98
N LEU A 23 -14.60 8.01 18.69
CA LEU A 23 -13.78 6.91 18.16
C LEU A 23 -13.39 5.80 19.16
N ARG A 24 -13.92 5.84 20.40
CA ARG A 24 -13.73 4.76 21.39
C ARG A 24 -14.58 3.51 21.13
N ALA A 25 -15.50 3.53 20.15
CA ALA A 25 -16.49 2.47 19.96
C ALA A 25 -16.05 1.27 19.09
N ASP A 26 -14.92 1.36 18.37
CA ASP A 26 -14.44 0.29 17.45
C ASP A 26 -13.13 -0.36 17.92
N LEU A 27 -12.89 -0.37 19.22
CA LEU A 27 -11.70 -0.99 19.82
C LEU A 27 -11.84 -2.51 19.78
N ILE A 28 -10.95 -3.19 19.06
CA ILE A 28 -10.87 -4.65 19.06
C ILE A 28 -9.66 -5.07 19.91
N PRO A 29 -9.82 -5.93 20.94
CA PRO A 29 -8.68 -6.49 21.67
C PRO A 29 -7.74 -7.25 20.74
N ALA A 30 -6.42 -7.10 20.92
CA ALA A 30 -5.42 -7.74 20.07
C ALA A 30 -5.40 -9.29 20.20
N SER A 31 -5.95 -9.84 21.28
CA SER A 31 -6.06 -11.28 21.51
C SER A 31 -6.81 -12.02 20.40
N ASP A 32 -7.67 -11.29 19.67
CA ASP A 32 -8.55 -11.86 18.66
C ASP A 32 -7.93 -11.83 17.24
N THR A 33 -6.78 -11.18 17.07
CA THR A 33 -6.17 -10.91 15.74
C THR A 33 -4.72 -11.37 15.59
N GLY A 34 -4.14 -11.99 16.62
CA GLY A 34 -2.71 -12.25 16.69
C GLY A 34 -1.95 -11.01 17.17
N GLU A 35 -1.13 -11.19 18.20
CA GLU A 35 -0.38 -10.10 18.82
C GLU A 35 0.79 -9.70 17.91
N GLU A 36 0.75 -8.48 17.37
CA GLU A 36 1.93 -7.91 16.68
C GLU A 36 2.96 -7.54 17.74
N VAL A 37 4.16 -8.15 17.66
CA VAL A 37 5.23 -7.93 18.64
C VAL A 37 6.54 -7.55 17.97
N TYR A 38 7.08 -6.40 18.35
CA TYR A 38 8.42 -5.96 17.97
C TYR A 38 9.39 -6.21 19.12
N ARG A 39 10.59 -6.71 18.81
CA ARG A 39 11.67 -6.93 19.77
C ARG A 39 12.97 -6.43 19.18
N ILE A 40 13.61 -5.46 19.83
CA ILE A 40 14.86 -4.85 19.40
C ILE A 40 15.91 -5.15 20.46
N ASN A 41 16.98 -5.82 20.06
CA ASN A 41 18.16 -5.99 20.88
C ASN A 41 19.05 -4.76 20.67
N CYS A 42 19.14 -3.88 21.67
CA CYS A 42 19.79 -2.58 21.49
C CYS A 42 21.31 -2.74 21.53
N GLY A 43 22.02 -2.03 20.65
CA GLY A 43 23.49 -2.06 20.58
C GLY A 43 24.11 -3.23 19.82
N THR A 44 23.35 -4.23 19.36
CA THR A 44 23.90 -5.34 18.57
C THR A 44 23.75 -5.11 17.05
N THR A 45 24.63 -5.73 16.26
CA THR A 45 24.56 -5.74 14.79
C THR A 45 23.97 -7.03 14.22
N THR A 46 23.59 -7.99 15.07
CA THR A 46 23.09 -9.31 14.65
C THR A 46 21.76 -9.64 15.30
N ASP A 47 20.90 -10.33 14.56
CA ASP A 47 19.65 -10.83 15.12
C ASP A 47 19.91 -11.90 16.19
N LEU A 48 19.03 -11.95 17.17
CA LEU A 48 19.09 -12.88 18.29
C LEU A 48 17.79 -13.69 18.37
N VAL A 49 17.89 -15.01 18.48
CA VAL A 49 16.74 -15.86 18.81
C VAL A 49 16.86 -16.29 20.28
N LEU A 50 15.93 -15.80 21.11
CA LEU A 50 15.87 -16.09 22.55
C LEU A 50 14.49 -16.70 22.85
N ASP A 51 14.47 -17.91 23.42
CA ASP A 51 13.24 -18.67 23.71
C ASP A 51 12.27 -18.77 22.51
N GLY A 52 12.82 -18.99 21.32
CA GLY A 52 12.05 -19.06 20.08
C GLY A 52 11.50 -17.72 19.57
N LYS A 53 11.85 -16.60 20.22
CA LYS A 53 11.45 -15.25 19.82
C LYS A 53 12.61 -14.55 19.13
N LEU A 54 12.36 -14.00 17.95
CA LEU A 54 13.30 -13.15 17.24
C LEU A 54 13.38 -11.78 17.93
N TRP A 55 14.59 -11.39 18.30
CA TRP A 55 15.02 -10.05 18.67
C TRP A 55 15.86 -9.50 17.54
N MET A 56 15.34 -8.47 16.88
CA MET A 56 15.96 -7.86 15.71
C MET A 56 17.20 -7.08 16.15
N LYS A 57 18.23 -7.09 15.29
CA LYS A 57 19.41 -6.25 15.47
C LYS A 57 19.05 -4.77 15.58
N ASP A 58 19.97 -4.02 16.18
CA ASP A 58 19.89 -2.57 16.26
C ASP A 58 20.26 -1.95 14.91
N GLU A 59 19.47 -1.00 14.43
CA GLU A 59 19.72 -0.30 13.17
C GLU A 59 19.36 1.19 13.27
N PRO A 60 20.07 2.09 12.55
CA PRO A 60 19.71 3.50 12.53
C PRO A 60 18.30 3.67 11.95
N PHE A 61 17.53 4.63 12.45
CA PHE A 61 16.25 4.96 11.85
C PHE A 61 16.46 5.73 10.53
N ASP A 62 16.34 5.05 9.39
CA ASP A 62 16.70 5.58 8.06
C ASP A 62 15.57 5.50 7.01
N GLY A 63 14.38 5.02 7.38
CA GLY A 63 13.30 4.79 6.44
C GLY A 63 11.90 4.86 7.03
N LEU A 64 10.90 4.87 6.15
CA LEU A 64 9.48 4.80 6.51
C LEU A 64 9.08 3.37 6.86
N TYR A 65 8.12 3.22 7.76
CA TYR A 65 7.59 1.96 8.29
C TYR A 65 8.68 1.05 8.86
N ARG A 66 9.68 1.67 9.48
CA ARG A 66 10.85 1.04 10.10
C ARG A 66 10.87 1.26 11.60
N TRP A 67 11.84 0.61 12.24
CA TRP A 67 12.28 0.91 13.59
C TRP A 67 13.75 1.31 13.55
N GLY A 68 14.22 2.00 14.59
CA GLY A 68 15.64 2.28 14.72
C GLY A 68 15.97 3.36 15.71
N TYR A 69 17.27 3.55 15.94
CA TYR A 69 17.81 4.55 16.85
C TYR A 69 18.13 5.88 16.17
N PHE A 70 18.15 6.95 16.96
CA PHE A 70 18.80 8.22 16.63
C PHE A 70 19.99 8.43 17.56
N GLY A 71 21.21 8.27 17.03
CA GLY A 71 22.46 8.49 17.75
C GLY A 71 22.78 7.45 18.83
N GLY A 72 23.53 7.85 19.85
CA GLY A 72 24.11 6.93 20.84
C GLY A 72 25.23 6.05 20.27
N GLN A 73 25.91 5.34 21.16
CA GLN A 73 26.95 4.37 20.81
C GLN A 73 26.52 2.96 21.23
N PRO A 74 26.74 1.95 20.39
CA PRO A 74 26.58 0.57 20.82
C PRO A 74 27.71 0.19 21.79
N ALA A 75 27.40 -0.69 22.75
CA ALA A 75 28.39 -1.35 23.58
C ALA A 75 27.93 -2.75 23.96
N GLU A 76 28.91 -3.62 24.20
CA GLU A 76 28.71 -4.91 24.85
C GLU A 76 29.31 -4.85 26.26
N SER A 77 28.67 -5.53 27.19
CA SER A 77 29.15 -5.62 28.57
C SER A 77 30.45 -6.42 28.63
N ALA A 78 31.48 -5.84 29.27
CA ALA A 78 32.73 -6.52 29.56
C ALA A 78 32.68 -7.34 30.88
N ASP A 79 31.58 -7.26 31.64
CA ASP A 79 31.45 -7.98 32.91
C ASP A 79 31.23 -9.48 32.65
N PRO A 80 32.10 -10.38 33.14
CA PRO A 80 31.98 -11.81 32.88
C PRO A 80 30.71 -12.44 33.48
N GLN A 81 30.08 -11.83 34.48
CA GLN A 81 28.87 -12.35 35.11
C GLN A 81 27.61 -12.14 34.25
N ILE A 82 27.68 -11.29 33.21
CA ILE A 82 26.56 -11.06 32.28
C ILE A 82 26.18 -12.34 31.52
N GLY A 83 27.09 -13.30 31.40
CA GLY A 83 26.85 -14.59 30.77
C GLY A 83 25.78 -15.44 31.48
N ASN A 84 25.40 -15.10 32.71
CA ASN A 84 24.33 -15.76 33.47
C ASN A 84 22.94 -15.15 33.22
N LEU A 85 22.85 -14.06 32.47
CA LEU A 85 21.59 -13.40 32.10
C LEU A 85 21.22 -13.74 30.66
N ASP A 86 19.95 -13.47 30.31
CA ASP A 86 19.48 -13.55 28.93
C ASP A 86 20.35 -12.71 27.99
N GLU A 87 20.59 -13.23 26.79
CA GLU A 87 21.49 -12.64 25.79
C GLU A 87 21.14 -11.18 25.44
N VAL A 88 19.87 -10.78 25.58
CA VAL A 88 19.39 -9.41 25.35
C VAL A 88 20.03 -8.36 26.28
N TYR A 89 20.55 -8.76 27.44
CA TYR A 89 21.21 -7.85 28.37
C TYR A 89 22.72 -7.70 28.12
N ARG A 90 23.27 -8.43 27.14
CA ARG A 90 24.72 -8.38 26.84
C ARG A 90 25.11 -7.13 26.07
N SER A 91 24.25 -6.66 25.18
CA SER A 91 24.44 -5.41 24.44
C SER A 91 23.52 -4.32 24.95
N HIS A 92 23.93 -3.07 24.73
CA HIS A 92 23.11 -1.90 24.98
C HIS A 92 23.54 -0.73 24.08
N ARG A 93 22.64 0.24 23.92
CA ARG A 93 22.97 1.54 23.35
C ARG A 93 23.01 2.59 24.45
N TYR A 94 24.06 3.40 24.48
CA TYR A 94 24.24 4.44 25.50
C TYR A 94 24.61 5.80 24.91
N GLY A 95 24.41 6.86 25.68
CA GLY A 95 24.79 8.22 25.34
C GLY A 95 24.09 9.27 26.22
N ARG A 96 24.36 10.56 25.99
CA ARG A 96 23.65 11.64 26.70
C ARG A 96 22.15 11.62 26.41
N ASN A 97 21.81 11.27 25.17
CA ASN A 97 20.45 11.13 24.72
C ASN A 97 20.39 9.99 23.70
N VAL A 98 19.77 8.87 24.10
CA VAL A 98 19.51 7.71 23.25
C VAL A 98 18.04 7.73 22.89
N ARG A 99 17.75 7.86 21.59
CA ARG A 99 16.36 7.87 21.10
C ARG A 99 16.11 6.73 20.16
N TYR A 100 14.88 6.24 20.16
CA TYR A 100 14.37 5.24 19.24
C TYR A 100 13.04 5.70 18.66
N ARG A 101 12.78 5.34 17.41
CA ARG A 101 11.47 5.43 16.78
C ARG A 101 11.09 4.08 16.22
N ILE A 102 9.87 3.66 16.49
CA ILE A 102 9.27 2.43 15.97
C ILE A 102 7.96 2.84 15.30
N GLU A 103 7.87 2.71 13.99
CA GLU A 103 6.64 3.01 13.25
C GLU A 103 5.65 1.86 13.39
N VAL A 104 4.52 2.15 14.02
CA VAL A 104 3.41 1.22 14.24
C VAL A 104 2.10 1.92 13.87
N PRO A 105 1.04 1.21 13.46
CA PRO A 105 -0.26 1.85 13.25
C PRO A 105 -0.83 2.45 14.54
N GLY A 106 -1.85 3.29 14.43
CA GLY A 106 -2.61 3.73 15.60
C GLY A 106 -3.27 2.54 16.31
N GLY A 107 -3.16 2.49 17.64
CA GLY A 107 -3.60 1.34 18.44
C GLY A 107 -3.24 1.48 19.93
N GLY A 108 -3.67 0.52 20.74
CA GLY A 108 -3.17 0.37 22.12
C GLY A 108 -1.90 -0.47 22.13
N TYR A 109 -0.89 -0.07 22.91
CA TYR A 109 0.37 -0.78 22.99
C TYR A 109 0.86 -0.92 24.43
N ASN A 110 1.48 -2.07 24.72
CA ASN A 110 2.37 -2.28 25.86
C ASN A 110 3.82 -2.12 25.36
N ILE A 111 4.58 -1.25 26.01
CA ILE A 111 5.96 -0.95 25.69
C ILE A 111 6.80 -1.33 26.90
N LYS A 112 7.63 -2.36 26.73
CA LYS A 112 8.55 -2.87 27.74
C LYS A 112 9.97 -2.49 27.39
N LEU A 113 10.58 -1.68 28.23
CA LEU A 113 11.95 -1.19 28.11
C LEU A 113 12.83 -1.98 29.07
N LEU A 114 13.91 -2.56 28.56
CA LEU A 114 14.80 -3.47 29.30
C LEU A 114 16.14 -2.79 29.60
N PHE A 115 16.58 -2.92 30.85
CA PHE A 115 17.83 -2.37 31.35
C PHE A 115 18.55 -3.41 32.21
N CYS A 116 19.88 -3.36 32.21
CA CYS A 116 20.72 -4.07 33.17
C CYS A 116 21.99 -3.24 33.40
N GLU A 117 22.23 -2.80 34.64
CA GLU A 117 23.47 -2.08 34.95
C GLU A 117 24.61 -3.09 35.08
N THR A 118 25.57 -3.03 34.15
CA THR A 118 26.71 -3.96 34.08
C THR A 118 28.05 -3.28 34.23
N TYR A 119 28.09 -1.96 34.34
CA TYR A 119 29.33 -1.19 34.48
C TYR A 119 29.54 -0.76 35.92
N TRP A 120 28.58 0.00 36.46
CA TRP A 120 28.65 0.59 37.80
C TRP A 120 28.30 -0.40 38.91
N ASP A 121 28.90 -0.19 40.09
CA ASP A 121 28.81 -1.10 41.23
C ASP A 121 28.16 -0.48 42.47
N ALA A 122 27.76 0.79 42.40
CA ALA A 122 27.07 1.50 43.47
C ALA A 122 25.91 2.38 42.99
N GLU A 123 24.99 2.66 43.91
CA GLU A 123 23.90 3.63 43.74
C GLU A 123 24.45 5.03 43.40
N GLY A 124 23.74 5.73 42.52
CA GLY A 124 23.97 7.12 42.16
C GLY A 124 25.05 7.36 41.12
N GLN A 125 25.74 6.31 40.64
CA GLN A 125 26.80 6.47 39.63
C GLN A 125 26.26 6.67 38.21
N ARG A 126 25.04 6.19 37.95
CA ARG A 126 24.32 6.46 36.70
C ARG A 126 22.86 6.72 37.01
N VAL A 127 22.42 7.91 36.62
CA VAL A 127 21.05 8.37 36.81
C VAL A 127 20.60 9.04 35.52
N PHE A 128 19.44 8.64 34.99
CA PHE A 128 18.88 9.23 33.78
C PHE A 128 17.36 9.16 33.79
N SER A 129 16.67 9.81 32.85
CA SER A 129 15.22 9.77 32.73
C SER A 129 14.80 9.12 31.42
N VAL A 130 13.56 8.61 31.40
CA VAL A 130 12.97 7.92 30.26
C VAL A 130 11.66 8.59 29.86
N LYS A 131 11.51 8.90 28.58
CA LYS A 131 10.27 9.35 27.96
C LYS A 131 9.76 8.35 26.94
N VAL A 132 8.43 8.31 26.82
CA VAL A 132 7.72 7.67 25.72
C VAL A 132 6.76 8.70 25.13
N ASN A 133 6.85 8.96 23.82
CA ASN A 133 6.07 9.97 23.11
C ASN A 133 6.04 11.33 23.83
N GLY A 134 7.21 11.81 24.26
CA GLY A 134 7.38 13.07 24.97
C GLY A 134 6.93 13.08 26.44
N THR A 135 6.24 12.04 26.91
CA THR A 135 5.81 11.91 28.31
C THR A 135 6.89 11.23 29.13
N VAL A 136 7.33 11.83 30.24
CA VAL A 136 8.29 11.20 31.16
C VAL A 136 7.59 10.03 31.86
N VAL A 137 8.05 8.81 31.59
CA VAL A 137 7.52 7.57 32.19
C VAL A 137 8.34 7.12 33.40
N GLN A 138 9.59 7.57 33.48
CA GLN A 138 10.45 7.38 34.63
C GLN A 138 11.41 8.56 34.74
N SER A 139 11.43 9.23 35.89
CA SER A 139 12.40 10.29 36.20
C SER A 139 13.52 9.74 37.08
N LYS A 140 14.77 10.21 36.85
CA LYS A 140 15.94 9.92 37.70
C LYS A 140 16.09 8.42 38.03
N LEU A 141 15.94 7.58 37.01
CA LEU A 141 16.20 6.15 37.06
C LEU A 141 17.67 5.89 37.39
N ASP A 142 17.88 5.21 38.51
CA ASP A 142 19.10 4.47 38.81
C ASP A 142 18.77 2.98 38.67
N VAL A 143 19.29 2.36 37.62
CA VAL A 143 19.02 0.94 37.31
C VAL A 143 19.63 0.02 38.37
N TRP A 144 20.83 0.34 38.88
CA TRP A 144 21.48 -0.45 39.92
C TRP A 144 20.62 -0.51 41.17
N LYS A 145 20.11 0.66 41.60
CA LYS A 145 19.22 0.76 42.76
C LYS A 145 17.90 0.03 42.53
N ALA A 146 17.28 0.26 41.38
CA ALA A 146 15.96 -0.29 41.06
C ALA A 146 15.98 -1.82 40.90
N ALA A 147 17.07 -2.37 40.34
CA ALA A 147 17.28 -3.81 40.18
C ALA A 147 17.80 -4.50 41.47
N GLY A 148 18.25 -3.72 42.46
CA GLY A 148 18.84 -4.23 43.69
C GLY A 148 20.27 -4.74 43.52
N GLY A 149 21.05 -4.14 42.62
CA GLY A 149 22.47 -4.40 42.40
C GLY A 149 22.88 -4.49 40.94
N LYS A 150 24.19 -4.60 40.74
CA LYS A 150 24.82 -4.84 39.44
C LYS A 150 24.42 -6.19 38.86
N ASN A 151 24.37 -6.31 37.52
CA ASN A 151 24.05 -7.54 36.79
C ASN A 151 22.68 -8.13 37.16
N LYS A 152 21.69 -7.25 37.39
CA LYS A 152 20.30 -7.63 37.63
C LYS A 152 19.38 -6.93 36.63
N PRO A 153 18.51 -7.67 35.92
CA PRO A 153 17.54 -7.08 35.01
C PRO A 153 16.56 -6.14 35.71
N TYR A 154 16.22 -5.05 35.04
CA TYR A 154 15.12 -4.16 35.40
C TYR A 154 14.33 -3.80 34.14
N SER A 155 13.02 -3.65 34.28
CA SER A 155 12.16 -3.25 33.17
C SER A 155 11.15 -2.19 33.55
N ILE A 156 10.91 -1.28 32.62
CA ILE A 156 9.81 -0.31 32.69
C ILE A 156 8.75 -0.77 31.69
N GLU A 157 7.50 -0.86 32.14
CA GLU A 157 6.36 -1.18 31.28
C GLU A 157 5.38 -0.02 31.21
N VAL A 158 4.98 0.33 30.00
CA VAL A 158 4.12 1.47 29.71
C VAL A 158 2.98 1.02 28.81
N ASN A 159 1.73 1.25 29.22
CA ASN A 159 0.55 0.98 28.41
C ASN A 159 -0.06 2.30 27.95
N LEU A 160 -0.04 2.59 26.65
CA LEU A 160 -0.55 3.84 26.11
C LEU A 160 -1.23 3.65 24.75
N PRO A 161 -2.25 4.47 24.44
CA PRO A 161 -2.76 4.58 23.09
C PRO A 161 -1.80 5.39 22.20
N ILE A 162 -1.64 4.95 20.95
CA ILE A 162 -0.83 5.56 19.91
C ILE A 162 -1.77 6.04 18.80
N TYR A 163 -1.61 7.31 18.40
CA TYR A 163 -2.46 7.94 17.37
C TYR A 163 -1.66 8.44 16.15
N ASN A 164 -0.36 8.69 16.32
CA ASN A 164 0.48 9.34 15.30
C ASN A 164 1.41 8.37 14.57
N ASN A 165 0.96 7.13 14.40
CA ASN A 165 1.66 6.08 13.65
C ASN A 165 3.13 5.83 14.07
N GLY A 166 3.43 5.94 15.37
CA GLY A 166 4.77 5.67 15.87
C GLY A 166 4.90 5.77 17.39
N ILE A 167 5.95 5.11 17.88
CA ILE A 167 6.39 5.14 19.27
C ILE A 167 7.79 5.74 19.29
N GLU A 168 7.96 6.83 20.03
CA GLU A 168 9.25 7.46 20.29
C GLU A 168 9.67 7.18 21.72
N ILE A 169 10.86 6.62 21.90
CA ILE A 169 11.47 6.33 23.19
C ILE A 169 12.71 7.21 23.32
N GLU A 170 12.88 7.85 24.47
CA GLU A 170 14.03 8.69 24.75
C GLU A 170 14.57 8.36 26.15
N CYS A 171 15.81 7.89 26.22
CA CYS A 171 16.58 7.75 27.46
C CYS A 171 17.61 8.87 27.49
N PHE A 172 17.50 9.79 28.45
CA PHE A 172 18.27 11.04 28.45
C PHE A 172 18.76 11.41 29.84
N GLN A 173 19.95 12.01 29.90
CA GLN A 173 20.51 12.57 31.12
C GLN A 173 20.23 14.09 31.18
N ASP A 174 20.02 14.63 32.37
CA ASP A 174 20.12 16.09 32.60
C ASP A 174 21.59 16.49 32.74
N ASP A 175 21.92 17.78 32.61
CA ASP A 175 23.32 18.24 32.64
C ASP A 175 24.06 17.96 33.94
N SER A 176 23.34 17.81 35.06
CA SER A 176 23.90 17.47 36.37
C SER A 176 24.07 15.98 36.60
N ASP A 177 23.61 15.13 35.68
CA ASP A 177 23.60 13.69 35.87
C ASP A 177 25.01 13.09 35.64
N PRO A 178 25.37 12.05 36.41
CA PRO A 178 26.76 11.63 36.56
C PRO A 178 27.31 10.82 35.37
N ASP A 179 26.45 10.22 34.54
CA ASP A 179 26.85 9.38 33.42
C ASP A 179 25.75 9.29 32.34
N ASN A 180 26.09 8.67 31.21
CA ASN A 180 25.20 8.45 30.08
C ASN A 180 23.99 7.57 30.40
N ALA A 181 22.86 7.90 29.76
CA ALA A 181 21.70 7.03 29.71
C ALA A 181 21.97 5.82 28.81
N PHE A 182 21.25 4.72 29.03
CA PHE A 182 21.37 3.53 28.19
C PHE A 182 20.07 2.73 28.12
N ILE A 183 19.98 1.81 27.16
CA ILE A 183 18.89 0.83 27.03
C ILE A 183 19.44 -0.47 26.42
N SER A 184 19.03 -1.62 26.95
CA SER A 184 19.48 -2.95 26.50
C SER A 184 18.52 -3.59 25.51
N GLY A 185 17.21 -3.41 25.69
CA GLY A 185 16.21 -4.00 24.81
C GLY A 185 14.88 -3.27 24.82
N ILE A 186 14.13 -3.40 23.74
CA ILE A 186 12.79 -2.85 23.59
C ILE A 186 11.86 -3.99 23.13
N GLN A 187 10.75 -4.19 23.83
CA GLN A 187 9.66 -5.04 23.38
C GLN A 187 8.37 -4.22 23.29
N ILE A 188 7.67 -4.30 22.16
CA ILE A 188 6.40 -3.62 21.92
C ILE A 188 5.37 -4.67 21.55
N THR A 189 4.27 -4.68 22.29
CA THR A 189 3.12 -5.57 22.11
C THR A 189 1.90 -4.75 21.74
N ASN A 190 1.21 -5.06 20.64
CA ASN A 190 -0.10 -4.49 20.37
C ASN A 190 -1.13 -5.07 21.36
N THR A 191 -1.86 -4.20 22.05
CA THR A 191 -2.90 -4.59 23.03
C THR A 191 -4.31 -4.27 22.54
N ALA A 192 -4.45 -3.31 21.61
CA ALA A 192 -5.71 -3.00 20.98
C ALA A 192 -5.51 -2.51 19.54
N PHE A 193 -6.40 -2.97 18.66
CA PHE A 193 -6.40 -2.65 17.25
C PHE A 193 -7.44 -1.58 16.92
N TYR A 194 -7.03 -0.52 16.19
CA TYR A 194 -7.91 0.58 15.78
C TYR A 194 -8.12 0.49 14.26
N PRO A 195 -9.21 -0.13 13.76
CA PRO A 195 -9.34 -0.50 12.34
C PRO A 195 -9.15 0.64 11.35
N ARG A 196 -9.70 1.83 11.67
CA ARG A 196 -9.55 3.01 10.80
C ARG A 196 -8.12 3.54 10.75
N GLU A 197 -7.41 3.51 11.87
CA GLU A 197 -6.02 3.99 11.92
C GLU A 197 -5.08 2.98 11.26
N PHE A 198 -5.33 1.69 11.45
CA PHE A 198 -4.63 0.65 10.70
C PHE A 198 -4.85 0.78 9.20
N LEU A 199 -6.09 0.99 8.75
CA LEU A 199 -6.39 1.17 7.32
C LEU A 199 -5.65 2.38 6.76
N LYS A 200 -5.68 3.53 7.45
CA LYS A 200 -4.91 4.73 7.04
C LYS A 200 -3.41 4.45 6.97
N TRP A 201 -2.86 3.77 7.98
CA TRP A 201 -1.44 3.39 8.02
C TRP A 201 -1.07 2.49 6.83
N MET A 202 -1.89 1.47 6.56
CA MET A 202 -1.69 0.55 5.44
C MET A 202 -1.81 1.28 4.11
N SER A 203 -2.84 2.11 3.92
CA SER A 203 -3.03 2.90 2.70
C SER A 203 -1.85 3.83 2.45
N LYS A 204 -1.36 4.52 3.49
CA LYS A 204 -0.16 5.37 3.37
C LYS A 204 1.08 4.53 3.06
N LYS A 205 1.21 3.31 3.59
CA LYS A 205 2.33 2.41 3.30
C LYS A 205 2.32 1.98 1.83
N MET A 206 1.15 1.60 1.32
CA MET A 206 0.96 1.21 -0.07
C MET A 206 1.16 2.38 -1.04
N PHE A 207 0.81 3.61 -0.66
CA PHE A 207 1.07 4.82 -1.46
C PHE A 207 2.55 4.95 -1.86
N TRP A 208 3.48 4.62 -0.96
CA TRP A 208 4.91 4.78 -1.24
C TRP A 208 5.43 3.85 -2.33
N TYR A 209 4.75 2.73 -2.63
CA TYR A 209 5.07 1.95 -3.83
C TYR A 209 4.93 2.81 -5.08
N PHE A 210 3.76 3.44 -5.27
CA PHE A 210 3.49 4.26 -6.45
C PHE A 210 4.33 5.54 -6.48
N TRP A 211 4.77 6.03 -5.32
CA TRP A 211 5.62 7.23 -5.25
C TRP A 211 7.09 6.94 -5.53
N ASN A 212 7.66 5.93 -4.85
CA ASN A 212 9.09 5.61 -4.84
C ASN A 212 9.51 4.65 -5.96
N GLU A 213 8.62 3.74 -6.39
CA GLU A 213 8.91 2.76 -7.45
C GLU A 213 8.50 3.27 -8.85
N ALA A 214 8.25 4.57 -8.95
CA ALA A 214 8.09 5.25 -10.23
C ALA A 214 9.44 5.73 -10.74
N ASP A 215 9.70 5.56 -12.04
CA ASP A 215 10.92 6.07 -12.66
C ASP A 215 11.00 7.60 -12.48
N PRO A 216 12.15 8.15 -12.03
CA PRO A 216 12.26 9.58 -11.74
C PRO A 216 12.16 10.46 -13.00
N THR A 217 12.50 9.93 -14.17
CA THR A 217 12.51 10.64 -15.45
C THR A 217 11.11 10.68 -16.04
N THR A 218 10.44 9.54 -16.15
CA THR A 218 9.15 9.41 -16.86
C THR A 218 7.95 9.38 -15.92
N GLY A 219 8.14 9.05 -14.64
CA GLY A 219 7.06 8.83 -13.68
C GLY A 219 6.31 7.51 -13.87
N LEU A 220 6.76 6.65 -14.80
CA LEU A 220 6.14 5.35 -15.05
C LEU A 220 6.35 4.42 -13.85
N VAL A 221 5.28 3.76 -13.40
CA VAL A 221 5.31 2.90 -12.22
C VAL A 221 5.84 1.52 -12.59
N SER A 222 6.81 1.03 -11.83
CA SER A 222 7.39 -0.30 -11.97
C SER A 222 6.32 -1.40 -11.90
N ASP A 223 6.49 -2.44 -12.70
CA ASP A 223 5.64 -3.64 -12.65
C ASP A 223 5.78 -4.38 -11.32
N THR A 224 7.00 -4.42 -10.79
CA THR A 224 7.34 -5.10 -9.53
C THR A 224 8.42 -4.33 -8.78
N ALA A 225 8.42 -4.49 -7.46
CA ALA A 225 9.51 -4.06 -6.59
C ALA A 225 9.95 -5.22 -5.68
N PHE A 226 11.24 -5.27 -5.38
CA PHE A 226 11.83 -6.33 -4.56
C PHE A 226 12.23 -5.77 -3.20
N SER A 227 11.59 -6.25 -2.12
CA SER A 227 11.80 -5.71 -0.77
C SER A 227 13.22 -5.84 -0.22
N PHE A 228 14.04 -6.73 -0.79
CA PHE A 228 15.38 -7.07 -0.27
C PHE A 228 16.47 -6.98 -1.34
N LYS A 229 16.19 -6.35 -2.49
CA LYS A 229 17.17 -6.16 -3.55
C LYS A 229 17.29 -4.67 -3.82
N GLU A 230 18.53 -4.19 -3.85
CA GLU A 230 18.80 -2.80 -4.23
C GLU A 230 18.48 -2.56 -5.71
N GLY A 231 17.94 -1.38 -5.99
CA GLY A 231 17.63 -0.90 -7.33
C GLY A 231 16.16 -1.07 -7.73
N HIS A 232 15.75 -0.31 -8.74
CA HIS A 232 14.39 -0.30 -9.27
C HIS A 232 14.26 -1.22 -10.49
N SER A 233 13.07 -1.79 -10.68
CA SER A 233 12.73 -2.45 -11.93
C SER A 233 12.74 -1.41 -13.06
N ARG A 234 13.35 -1.74 -14.20
CA ARG A 234 13.24 -0.93 -15.42
C ARG A 234 11.98 -1.26 -16.22
N LYS A 235 11.29 -2.36 -15.91
CA LYS A 235 10.05 -2.75 -16.56
C LYS A 235 8.89 -2.05 -15.86
N ALA A 236 8.28 -1.09 -16.52
CA ALA A 236 7.11 -0.37 -16.04
C ALA A 236 5.83 -0.93 -16.65
N HIS A 237 4.72 -0.87 -15.89
CA HIS A 237 3.41 -1.38 -16.31
C HIS A 237 2.40 -0.23 -16.40
N ILE A 238 1.72 -0.09 -17.55
CA ILE A 238 0.84 1.08 -17.78
C ILE A 238 -0.43 1.03 -16.91
N GLY A 239 -0.98 -0.16 -16.64
CA GLY A 239 -2.09 -0.32 -15.68
C GLY A 239 -1.72 0.10 -14.26
N ALA A 240 -0.56 -0.32 -13.74
CA ALA A 240 -0.03 0.15 -12.46
C ALA A 240 0.23 1.67 -12.46
N THR A 241 0.70 2.22 -13.58
CA THR A 241 0.85 3.67 -13.76
C THR A 241 -0.50 4.38 -13.68
N GLY A 242 -1.55 3.82 -14.29
CA GLY A 242 -2.93 4.30 -14.16
C GLY A 242 -3.44 4.32 -12.73
N PHE A 243 -3.25 3.23 -11.99
CA PHE A 243 -3.54 3.20 -10.56
C PHE A 243 -2.75 4.27 -9.80
N GLY A 244 -1.48 4.47 -10.16
CA GLY A 244 -0.61 5.52 -9.62
C GLY A 244 -1.22 6.92 -9.74
N LEU A 245 -1.77 7.27 -10.90
CA LEU A 245 -2.44 8.57 -11.10
C LEU A 245 -3.57 8.80 -10.09
N SER A 246 -4.38 7.78 -9.83
CA SER A 246 -5.44 7.85 -8.82
C SER A 246 -4.87 7.93 -7.39
N VAL A 247 -3.84 7.13 -7.11
CA VAL A 247 -3.16 7.10 -5.81
C VAL A 247 -2.51 8.44 -5.48
N TYR A 248 -2.01 9.20 -6.47
CA TYR A 248 -1.48 10.54 -6.24
C TYR A 248 -2.57 11.52 -5.78
N THR A 249 -3.81 11.39 -6.28
CA THR A 249 -4.94 12.20 -5.77
C THR A 249 -5.29 11.84 -4.33
N ILE A 250 -5.21 10.56 -3.96
CA ILE A 250 -5.41 10.09 -2.58
C ILE A 250 -4.31 10.64 -1.66
N GLY A 251 -3.05 10.60 -2.11
CA GLY A 251 -1.92 11.16 -1.38
C GLY A 251 -2.08 12.65 -1.13
N ALA A 252 -2.53 13.40 -2.13
CA ALA A 252 -2.84 14.83 -2.01
C ALA A 252 -4.00 15.08 -1.03
N ALA A 253 -5.10 14.35 -1.16
CA ALA A 253 -6.27 14.47 -0.29
C ALA A 253 -5.99 14.17 1.20
N ASN A 254 -4.98 13.34 1.47
CA ASN A 254 -4.54 12.98 2.82
C ASN A 254 -3.32 13.77 3.30
N GLY A 255 -2.80 14.71 2.51
CA GLY A 255 -1.62 15.52 2.84
C GLY A 255 -0.33 14.70 2.97
N TRP A 256 -0.22 13.55 2.32
CA TRP A 256 1.01 12.76 2.25
C TRP A 256 2.01 13.36 1.27
N ILE A 257 1.48 14.01 0.24
CA ILE A 257 2.17 14.88 -0.70
C ILE A 257 1.31 16.14 -0.87
N THR A 258 1.92 17.22 -1.37
CA THR A 258 1.21 18.44 -1.71
C THR A 258 0.41 18.26 -3.01
N ASN A 259 -0.62 19.10 -3.20
CA ASN A 259 -1.35 19.19 -4.46
C ASN A 259 -0.43 19.47 -5.65
N GLN A 260 0.61 20.28 -5.46
CA GLN A 260 1.58 20.60 -6.50
C GLN A 260 2.46 19.40 -6.87
N GLU A 261 2.95 18.65 -5.88
CA GLU A 261 3.73 17.43 -6.12
C GLU A 261 2.92 16.35 -6.86
N ALA A 262 1.63 16.20 -6.51
CA ALA A 262 0.72 15.31 -7.22
C ALA A 262 0.53 15.76 -8.67
N HIS A 263 0.23 17.05 -8.88
CA HIS A 263 0.09 17.65 -10.20
C HIS A 263 1.33 17.41 -11.08
N ASP A 264 2.51 17.77 -10.58
CA ASP A 264 3.76 17.69 -11.35
C ASP A 264 4.07 16.24 -11.76
N ARG A 265 3.77 15.28 -10.87
CA ARG A 265 3.91 13.86 -11.16
C ARG A 265 2.92 13.40 -12.23
N ILE A 266 1.64 13.78 -12.11
CA ILE A 266 0.59 13.38 -13.05
C ILE A 266 0.89 13.96 -14.44
N VAL A 267 1.16 15.25 -14.55
CA VAL A 267 1.45 15.92 -15.83
C VAL A 267 2.71 15.34 -16.49
N LYS A 268 3.75 15.01 -15.70
CA LYS A 268 4.92 14.31 -16.22
C LYS A 268 4.54 13.01 -16.92
N VAL A 269 3.73 12.17 -16.27
CA VAL A 269 3.26 10.90 -16.85
C VAL A 269 2.41 11.17 -18.09
N LEU A 270 1.43 12.08 -18.03
CA LEU A 270 0.57 12.37 -19.18
C LEU A 270 1.36 12.89 -20.39
N ASN A 271 2.39 13.72 -20.17
CA ASN A 271 3.30 14.18 -21.23
C ASN A 271 4.05 13.02 -21.90
N VAL A 272 4.49 12.02 -21.13
CA VAL A 272 5.13 10.81 -21.66
C VAL A 272 4.18 10.08 -22.60
N PHE A 273 2.92 9.89 -22.20
CA PHE A 273 1.91 9.22 -23.04
C PHE A 273 1.44 10.06 -24.24
N GLU A 274 1.45 11.39 -24.13
CA GLU A 274 1.09 12.26 -25.25
C GLU A 274 2.16 12.27 -26.34
N SER A 275 3.45 12.22 -25.97
CA SER A 275 4.57 12.59 -26.87
C SER A 275 5.67 11.54 -27.06
N GLN A 276 5.84 10.58 -26.15
CA GLN A 276 7.00 9.67 -26.16
C GLN A 276 6.60 8.21 -26.37
N THR A 277 5.49 7.76 -25.77
CA THR A 277 5.12 6.35 -25.82
C THR A 277 4.67 5.91 -27.21
N PRO A 278 5.21 4.79 -27.74
CA PRO A 278 4.67 4.18 -28.94
C PRO A 278 3.22 3.70 -28.67
N ASN A 279 2.35 3.88 -29.66
CA ASN A 279 0.94 3.52 -29.57
C ASN A 279 0.43 3.00 -30.92
N PHE A 280 -0.62 2.19 -30.87
CA PHE A 280 -1.36 1.69 -32.02
C PHE A 280 -2.82 2.08 -31.86
N HIS A 281 -3.33 2.92 -32.78
CA HIS A 281 -4.71 3.43 -32.71
C HIS A 281 -5.07 4.09 -31.37
N GLY A 282 -4.09 4.76 -30.74
CA GLY A 282 -4.25 5.42 -29.44
C GLY A 282 -4.18 4.51 -28.22
N PHE A 283 -4.02 3.19 -28.40
CA PHE A 283 -3.75 2.24 -27.33
C PHE A 283 -2.25 2.02 -27.14
N PHE A 284 -1.83 1.71 -25.93
CA PHE A 284 -0.42 1.65 -25.53
C PHE A 284 0.06 0.23 -25.25
N TYR A 285 1.37 0.06 -25.31
CA TYR A 285 2.03 -1.18 -24.90
C TYR A 285 1.87 -1.42 -23.40
N ARG A 286 1.49 -2.63 -23.01
CA ARG A 286 1.30 -3.04 -21.60
C ARG A 286 2.51 -2.70 -20.74
N PHE A 287 3.70 -2.98 -21.25
CA PHE A 287 4.97 -2.76 -20.61
C PHE A 287 5.84 -1.79 -21.41
N LEU A 288 6.44 -0.86 -20.67
CA LEU A 288 7.37 0.13 -21.18
C LEU A 288 8.70 0.02 -20.42
N ASN A 289 9.78 0.46 -21.06
CA ASN A 289 11.04 0.69 -20.38
C ASN A 289 10.94 2.02 -19.60
N GLY A 290 11.13 1.97 -18.29
CA GLY A 290 10.89 3.09 -17.36
C GLY A 290 11.66 4.36 -17.77
N PRO A 291 13.00 4.32 -17.92
CA PRO A 291 13.81 5.49 -18.25
C PRO A 291 13.49 6.22 -19.57
N ASP A 292 13.02 5.52 -20.61
CA ASP A 292 12.87 6.09 -21.96
C ASP A 292 11.47 5.94 -22.57
N ALA A 293 10.55 5.31 -21.84
CA ALA A 293 9.16 5.04 -22.25
C ALA A 293 9.01 4.26 -23.57
N ALA A 294 10.07 3.58 -24.05
CA ALA A 294 10.00 2.73 -25.23
C ALA A 294 9.23 1.43 -24.94
N ARG A 295 8.74 0.75 -25.99
CA ARG A 295 8.16 -0.60 -25.89
C ARG A 295 9.14 -1.52 -25.14
N TRP A 296 8.67 -2.23 -24.13
CA TRP A 296 9.50 -3.20 -23.43
C TRP A 296 9.87 -4.37 -24.35
N VAL A 297 11.18 -4.63 -24.47
CA VAL A 297 11.75 -5.77 -25.19
C VAL A 297 12.97 -6.28 -24.40
N ASP A 298 12.89 -7.51 -23.91
CA ASP A 298 14.02 -8.22 -23.28
C ASP A 298 14.09 -9.66 -23.81
N GLY A 299 14.97 -9.90 -24.77
CA GLY A 299 15.03 -11.16 -25.51
C GLY A 299 13.73 -11.46 -26.26
N ASP A 300 13.04 -12.52 -25.85
CA ASP A 300 11.75 -12.96 -26.39
C ASP A 300 10.54 -12.35 -25.65
N ASP A 301 10.75 -11.69 -24.50
CA ASP A 301 9.71 -10.96 -23.78
C ASP A 301 9.49 -9.60 -24.45
N ARG A 302 8.44 -9.51 -25.27
CA ARG A 302 8.08 -8.32 -26.05
C ARG A 302 6.68 -7.91 -25.68
N SER A 303 6.51 -6.66 -25.23
CA SER A 303 5.19 -6.18 -24.86
C SER A 303 4.25 -6.14 -26.06
N GLU A 304 2.99 -6.49 -25.82
CA GLU A 304 1.84 -6.27 -26.67
C GLU A 304 1.20 -4.90 -26.40
N ILE A 305 0.48 -4.35 -27.38
CA ILE A 305 -0.55 -3.33 -27.14
C ILE A 305 -1.67 -4.01 -26.36
N SER A 306 -2.08 -3.43 -25.22
CA SER A 306 -3.11 -4.00 -24.36
C SER A 306 -4.30 -3.06 -24.22
N THR A 307 -5.48 -3.56 -24.60
CA THR A 307 -6.72 -2.76 -24.49
C THR A 307 -7.15 -2.58 -23.05
N VAL A 308 -6.93 -3.57 -22.17
CA VAL A 308 -7.29 -3.48 -20.75
C VAL A 308 -6.34 -2.58 -19.97
N ASP A 309 -5.03 -2.65 -20.22
CA ASP A 309 -4.05 -1.85 -19.47
C ASP A 309 -4.08 -0.38 -19.91
N SER A 310 -4.31 -0.12 -21.20
CA SER A 310 -4.58 1.24 -21.69
C SER A 310 -5.85 1.82 -21.09
N SER A 311 -6.86 0.97 -20.87
CA SER A 311 -8.11 1.36 -20.23
C SER A 311 -7.92 1.66 -18.72
N LEU A 312 -7.12 0.87 -18.00
CA LEU A 312 -6.73 1.16 -16.61
C LEU A 312 -5.96 2.48 -16.50
N PHE A 313 -5.02 2.71 -17.43
CA PHE A 313 -4.28 3.96 -17.52
C PHE A 313 -5.21 5.16 -17.70
N ILE A 314 -6.11 5.10 -18.70
CA ILE A 314 -6.97 6.24 -19.00
C ILE A 314 -8.02 6.50 -17.92
N MET A 315 -8.52 5.47 -17.24
CA MET A 315 -9.41 5.67 -16.09
C MET A 315 -8.71 6.41 -14.95
N GLY A 316 -7.46 6.06 -14.66
CA GLY A 316 -6.65 6.78 -13.68
C GLY A 316 -6.42 8.24 -14.07
N ALA A 317 -6.13 8.51 -15.34
CA ALA A 317 -5.95 9.86 -15.85
C ALA A 317 -7.26 10.68 -15.79
N LEU A 318 -8.39 10.09 -16.19
CA LEU A 318 -9.70 10.74 -16.14
C LEU A 318 -10.12 11.02 -14.69
N GLN A 319 -9.92 10.08 -13.77
CA GLN A 319 -10.20 10.29 -12.35
C GLN A 319 -9.34 11.42 -11.77
N ALA A 320 -8.03 11.43 -12.09
CA ALA A 320 -7.13 12.48 -11.65
C ALA A 320 -7.54 13.86 -12.21
N GLY A 321 -7.94 13.90 -13.48
CA GLY A 321 -8.47 15.09 -14.13
C GLY A 321 -9.77 15.59 -13.49
N GLU A 322 -10.69 14.71 -13.08
CA GLU A 322 -11.88 15.12 -12.34
C GLU A 322 -11.53 15.64 -10.93
N TYR A 323 -10.61 14.98 -10.22
CA TYR A 323 -10.21 15.41 -8.87
C TYR A 323 -9.59 16.82 -8.86
N PHE A 324 -8.69 17.10 -9.81
CA PHE A 324 -8.01 18.39 -9.90
C PHE A 324 -8.69 19.38 -10.85
N ARG A 325 -9.90 19.11 -11.33
CA ARG A 325 -10.57 19.89 -12.39
C ARG A 325 -10.57 21.41 -12.13
N ASP A 326 -10.81 21.82 -10.90
CA ASP A 326 -10.94 23.24 -10.54
C ASP A 326 -9.59 23.90 -10.20
N THR A 327 -8.56 23.12 -9.86
CA THR A 327 -7.25 23.62 -9.41
C THR A 327 -6.15 23.48 -10.46
N TYR A 328 -6.15 22.38 -11.21
CA TYR A 328 -5.23 22.05 -12.29
C TYR A 328 -6.01 21.46 -13.48
N PRO A 329 -6.71 22.30 -14.26
CA PRO A 329 -7.60 21.85 -15.34
C PRO A 329 -6.84 21.18 -16.50
N ASP A 330 -5.54 21.43 -16.64
CA ASP A 330 -4.67 20.86 -17.67
C ASP A 330 -4.60 19.33 -17.60
N ILE A 331 -4.65 18.74 -16.39
CA ILE A 331 -4.74 17.28 -16.21
C ILE A 331 -6.01 16.73 -16.88
N ALA A 332 -7.16 17.40 -16.67
CA ALA A 332 -8.43 16.98 -17.25
C ALA A 332 -8.41 17.10 -18.78
N ASP A 333 -7.81 18.17 -19.30
CA ASP A 333 -7.67 18.40 -20.74
C ASP A 333 -6.75 17.37 -21.39
N GLN A 334 -5.63 17.02 -20.76
CA GLN A 334 -4.72 15.97 -21.22
C GLN A 334 -5.39 14.59 -21.22
N ALA A 335 -6.08 14.24 -20.12
CA ALA A 335 -6.80 12.98 -20.01
C ALA A 335 -7.90 12.86 -21.09
N ASP A 336 -8.69 13.91 -21.35
CA ASP A 336 -9.72 13.89 -22.40
C ASP A 336 -9.10 13.74 -23.80
N ARG A 337 -7.96 14.38 -24.09
CA ARG A 337 -7.25 14.21 -25.37
C ARG A 337 -6.73 12.78 -25.58
N LEU A 338 -6.13 12.19 -24.54
CA LEU A 338 -5.66 10.80 -24.60
C LEU A 338 -6.83 9.83 -24.77
N TYR A 339 -7.94 10.03 -24.05
CA TYR A 339 -9.12 9.18 -24.16
C TYR A 339 -9.76 9.26 -25.56
N ARG A 340 -9.87 10.46 -26.13
CA ARG A 340 -10.38 10.68 -27.49
C ARG A 340 -9.53 10.05 -28.59
N ARG A 341 -8.24 9.83 -28.32
CA ARG A 341 -7.30 9.21 -29.24
C ARG A 341 -7.53 7.70 -29.36
N MET A 342 -8.11 7.06 -28.33
CA MET A 342 -8.33 5.62 -28.30
C MET A 342 -9.42 5.23 -29.31
N ASP A 343 -9.01 4.60 -30.40
CA ASP A 343 -9.89 4.15 -31.46
C ASP A 343 -10.40 2.73 -31.16
N TRP A 344 -11.46 2.65 -30.35
CA TRP A 344 -12.06 1.37 -29.96
C TRP A 344 -12.60 0.59 -31.16
N THR A 345 -13.01 1.27 -32.24
CA THR A 345 -13.48 0.61 -33.46
C THR A 345 -12.36 -0.17 -34.15
N ALA A 346 -11.12 0.33 -34.04
CA ALA A 346 -9.93 -0.36 -34.52
C ALA A 346 -9.55 -1.60 -33.70
N PHE A 347 -10.20 -1.90 -32.57
CA PHE A 347 -10.01 -3.17 -31.85
C PHE A 347 -11.23 -4.09 -31.90
N THR A 348 -12.22 -3.77 -32.73
CA THR A 348 -13.40 -4.60 -33.02
C THR A 348 -13.43 -5.03 -34.48
N GLY A 349 -14.02 -6.18 -34.81
CA GLY A 349 -14.26 -6.56 -36.21
C GLY A 349 -13.13 -7.30 -36.94
N HIS A 350 -12.16 -7.88 -36.22
CA HIS A 350 -10.96 -8.48 -36.81
C HIS A 350 -10.97 -10.00 -36.91
N THR A 351 -12.10 -10.63 -36.58
CA THR A 351 -12.19 -12.10 -36.53
C THR A 351 -12.80 -12.69 -37.79
N GLY A 352 -13.54 -11.90 -38.57
CA GLY A 352 -14.29 -12.36 -39.74
C GLY A 352 -15.53 -13.17 -39.40
N ASP A 353 -15.89 -13.22 -38.11
CA ASP A 353 -17.08 -13.86 -37.57
C ASP A 353 -17.97 -12.75 -36.99
N GLY A 354 -19.13 -12.53 -37.61
CA GLY A 354 -20.01 -11.41 -37.26
C GLY A 354 -20.49 -11.38 -35.81
N PHE A 355 -20.52 -12.52 -35.10
CA PHE A 355 -20.81 -12.55 -33.67
C PHE A 355 -19.58 -12.12 -32.86
N ARG A 356 -18.42 -12.73 -33.14
CA ARG A 356 -17.16 -12.44 -32.44
C ARG A 356 -16.66 -11.02 -32.70
N ASP A 357 -16.97 -10.47 -33.87
CA ASP A 357 -16.68 -9.10 -34.29
C ASP A 357 -17.40 -8.04 -33.45
N THR A 358 -18.38 -8.44 -32.61
CA THR A 358 -18.97 -7.54 -31.61
C THR A 358 -18.05 -7.27 -30.42
N PHE A 359 -17.06 -8.13 -30.14
CA PHE A 359 -16.18 -8.00 -28.97
C PHE A 359 -14.86 -7.29 -29.32
N LEU A 360 -14.25 -6.68 -28.29
CA LEU A 360 -12.93 -6.09 -28.38
C LEU A 360 -11.85 -7.17 -28.34
N SER A 361 -10.86 -7.08 -29.23
CA SER A 361 -9.61 -7.83 -29.10
C SER A 361 -8.86 -7.41 -27.82
N MET A 362 -8.22 -8.37 -27.17
CA MET A 362 -7.42 -8.10 -25.97
C MET A 362 -6.17 -7.26 -26.29
N GLY A 363 -5.70 -7.26 -27.53
CA GLY A 363 -4.48 -6.55 -27.87
C GLY A 363 -4.00 -6.73 -29.30
N TRP A 364 -2.79 -6.26 -29.55
CA TRP A 364 -2.13 -6.32 -30.85
C TRP A 364 -0.60 -6.39 -30.66
N THR A 365 0.11 -7.03 -31.58
CA THR A 365 1.59 -7.07 -31.60
C THR A 365 2.14 -6.63 -32.95
N ASP A 366 3.33 -6.00 -32.94
CA ASP A 366 4.06 -5.63 -34.17
C ASP A 366 4.35 -6.86 -35.03
N GLU A 367 4.53 -8.02 -34.38
CA GLU A 367 4.97 -9.25 -35.01
C GLU A 367 3.83 -10.02 -35.70
N SER A 368 2.62 -9.98 -35.14
CA SER A 368 1.53 -10.91 -35.54
C SER A 368 0.17 -10.23 -35.74
N GLY A 369 0.05 -8.93 -35.48
CA GLY A 369 -1.22 -8.22 -35.59
C GLY A 369 -2.13 -8.42 -34.38
N TYR A 370 -3.46 -8.39 -34.59
CA TYR A 370 -4.44 -8.51 -33.52
C TYR A 370 -4.35 -9.86 -32.80
N LEU A 371 -4.47 -9.83 -31.47
CA LEU A 371 -4.54 -11.05 -30.68
C LEU A 371 -5.87 -11.79 -30.95
N PRO A 372 -5.84 -13.14 -31.04
CA PRO A 372 -7.05 -13.94 -31.24
C PRO A 372 -7.98 -13.95 -30.01
N ALA A 373 -7.43 -13.60 -28.84
CA ALA A 373 -8.19 -13.50 -27.60
C ALA A 373 -9.06 -12.24 -27.60
N LEU A 374 -10.31 -12.41 -27.13
CA LEU A 374 -11.33 -11.35 -27.09
C LEU A 374 -11.82 -11.16 -25.67
N TRP A 375 -12.30 -9.97 -25.35
CA TRP A 375 -13.05 -9.69 -24.13
C TRP A 375 -14.49 -10.19 -24.24
N ASP A 376 -14.69 -11.47 -24.50
CA ASP A 376 -16.00 -12.09 -24.75
C ASP A 376 -16.64 -12.73 -23.49
N GLY A 377 -16.02 -12.56 -22.32
CA GLY A 377 -16.54 -13.04 -21.03
C GLY A 377 -16.35 -12.10 -19.84
N TYR A 378 -17.12 -12.32 -18.77
CA TYR A 378 -17.00 -11.62 -17.49
C TYR A 378 -15.59 -11.80 -16.92
N SER A 379 -14.90 -10.69 -16.67
CA SER A 379 -13.52 -10.70 -16.17
C SER A 379 -13.20 -9.37 -15.47
N GLU A 380 -11.95 -9.16 -15.08
CA GLU A 380 -11.46 -7.88 -14.54
C GLU A 380 -11.74 -6.70 -15.47
N SER A 381 -11.87 -6.95 -16.77
CA SER A 381 -11.89 -5.97 -17.84
C SER A 381 -13.24 -5.31 -18.10
N ILE A 382 -14.30 -5.59 -17.33
CA ILE A 382 -15.67 -5.10 -17.65
C ILE A 382 -15.75 -3.60 -17.88
N PHE A 383 -14.89 -2.83 -17.22
CA PHE A 383 -14.77 -1.38 -17.40
C PHE A 383 -14.40 -0.93 -18.82
N ILE A 384 -13.79 -1.79 -19.65
CA ILE A 384 -13.43 -1.43 -21.04
C ILE A 384 -14.67 -1.08 -21.86
N TYR A 385 -15.80 -1.76 -21.61
CA TYR A 385 -17.00 -1.63 -22.41
C TYR A 385 -17.73 -0.29 -22.13
N PRO A 386 -17.98 0.12 -20.87
CA PRO A 386 -18.43 1.46 -20.56
C PRO A 386 -17.53 2.56 -21.15
N LEU A 387 -16.20 2.38 -21.15
CA LEU A 387 -15.28 3.33 -21.81
C LEU A 387 -15.44 3.33 -23.34
N ALA A 388 -15.57 2.17 -23.96
CA ALA A 388 -15.72 2.07 -25.41
C ALA A 388 -17.07 2.65 -25.88
N PHE A 389 -18.17 2.35 -25.19
CA PHE A 389 -19.50 2.93 -25.50
C PHE A 389 -19.54 4.43 -25.22
N GLY A 390 -18.80 4.86 -24.19
CA GLY A 390 -18.69 6.25 -23.78
C GLY A 390 -17.80 7.13 -24.65
N SER A 391 -17.05 6.53 -25.59
CA SER A 391 -16.06 7.24 -26.38
C SER A 391 -16.72 8.30 -27.26
N PRO A 392 -16.33 9.59 -27.16
CA PRO A 392 -16.93 10.65 -27.95
C PRO A 392 -16.42 10.71 -29.40
N THR A 393 -15.45 9.87 -29.76
CA THR A 393 -14.78 9.87 -31.08
C THR A 393 -14.86 8.52 -31.78
N HIS A 394 -14.70 7.42 -31.04
CA HIS A 394 -14.60 6.07 -31.61
C HIS A 394 -15.47 5.08 -30.82
N ALA A 395 -16.76 5.38 -30.64
CA ALA A 395 -17.66 4.50 -29.92
C ALA A 395 -17.96 3.20 -30.68
N ILE A 396 -18.04 2.08 -29.95
CA ILE A 396 -18.53 0.80 -30.46
C ILE A 396 -20.01 0.58 -30.07
N SER A 397 -20.70 -0.33 -30.76
CA SER A 397 -22.07 -0.70 -30.40
C SER A 397 -22.15 -1.43 -29.04
N THR A 398 -23.30 -1.37 -28.37
CA THR A 398 -23.54 -2.09 -27.11
C THR A 398 -23.75 -3.59 -27.30
N ALA A 399 -23.66 -4.12 -28.53
CA ALA A 399 -23.85 -5.54 -28.82
C ALA A 399 -22.90 -6.43 -28.01
N ALA A 400 -21.64 -6.00 -27.85
CA ALA A 400 -20.63 -6.68 -27.03
C ALA A 400 -21.11 -6.92 -25.59
N TRP A 401 -21.75 -5.91 -25.00
CA TRP A 401 -22.27 -6.01 -23.62
C TRP A 401 -23.39 -7.03 -23.52
N ASN A 402 -24.30 -7.03 -24.48
CA ASN A 402 -25.44 -7.95 -24.47
C ASN A 402 -25.01 -9.39 -24.74
N ASN A 403 -23.97 -9.58 -25.55
CA ASN A 403 -23.47 -10.90 -25.94
C ASN A 403 -22.39 -11.47 -24.99
N LEU A 404 -21.87 -10.67 -24.07
CA LEU A 404 -20.78 -11.08 -23.16
C LEU A 404 -21.17 -12.33 -22.37
N ASN A 405 -20.31 -13.36 -22.42
CA ASN A 405 -20.49 -14.57 -21.65
C ASN A 405 -20.32 -14.27 -20.15
N ARG A 406 -21.36 -14.54 -19.36
CA ARG A 406 -21.35 -14.34 -17.92
C ARG A 406 -21.75 -15.67 -17.27
N GLY A 407 -20.75 -16.50 -16.98
CA GLY A 407 -20.97 -17.76 -16.29
C GLY A 407 -21.33 -17.50 -14.83
N TRP A 408 -22.14 -18.37 -14.24
CA TRP A 408 -22.46 -18.36 -12.82
C TRP A 408 -21.95 -19.63 -12.15
N GLU A 409 -21.35 -19.47 -10.97
CA GLU A 409 -20.91 -20.57 -10.12
C GLU A 409 -21.54 -20.40 -8.74
N ASN A 410 -22.10 -21.47 -8.20
CA ASN A 410 -22.53 -21.53 -6.80
C ASN A 410 -21.43 -22.21 -5.98
N ARG A 411 -20.90 -21.52 -4.97
CA ARG A 411 -20.09 -22.16 -3.92
C ARG A 411 -20.67 -21.86 -2.56
N GLN A 412 -20.93 -22.93 -1.81
CA GLN A 412 -21.39 -22.84 -0.41
C GLN A 412 -22.65 -21.99 -0.27
N GLY A 413 -23.57 -22.07 -1.24
CA GLY A 413 -24.82 -21.29 -1.23
C GLY A 413 -24.65 -19.83 -1.63
N ILE A 414 -23.49 -19.45 -2.17
CA ILE A 414 -23.22 -18.10 -2.67
C ILE A 414 -22.98 -18.19 -4.18
N ASP A 415 -23.84 -17.52 -4.93
CA ASP A 415 -23.70 -17.35 -6.37
C ASP A 415 -22.73 -16.20 -6.68
N TYR A 416 -21.84 -16.44 -7.64
CA TYR A 416 -21.00 -15.40 -8.22
C TYR A 416 -20.74 -15.68 -9.70
N MET A 417 -20.43 -14.63 -10.44
CA MET A 417 -20.16 -14.66 -11.87
C MET A 417 -18.68 -14.94 -12.06
N HIS A 418 -18.38 -15.67 -13.11
CA HIS A 418 -17.04 -15.99 -13.52
C HIS A 418 -16.94 -15.89 -15.04
N GLY A 419 -15.71 -15.84 -15.55
CA GLY A 419 -15.43 -15.99 -16.98
C GLY A 419 -14.16 -16.79 -17.18
N PHE A 420 -13.99 -17.33 -18.38
CA PHE A 420 -12.81 -18.13 -18.73
C PHE A 420 -12.54 -19.30 -17.76
N GLY A 421 -13.61 -19.88 -17.17
CA GLY A 421 -13.52 -21.00 -16.24
C GLY A 421 -12.91 -20.68 -14.87
N SER A 422 -12.72 -19.40 -14.53
CA SER A 422 -12.21 -19.00 -13.22
C SER A 422 -12.82 -17.67 -12.74
N ALA A 423 -12.73 -17.43 -11.43
CA ALA A 423 -12.97 -16.10 -10.88
C ALA A 423 -11.86 -15.83 -9.88
N PRO A 424 -10.76 -15.17 -10.24
CA PRO A 424 -9.88 -14.52 -9.28
C PRO A 424 -10.58 -13.33 -8.61
N LEU A 425 -10.21 -12.98 -7.37
CA LEU A 425 -10.92 -11.92 -6.65
C LEU A 425 -10.81 -10.55 -7.33
N PHE A 426 -9.67 -10.28 -8.00
CA PHE A 426 -9.45 -9.01 -8.68
C PHE A 426 -10.41 -8.78 -9.86
N TYR A 427 -11.05 -9.85 -10.39
CA TYR A 427 -12.10 -9.71 -11.40
C TYR A 427 -13.20 -8.76 -10.94
N HIS A 428 -13.48 -8.76 -9.64
CA HIS A 428 -14.55 -8.01 -8.99
C HIS A 428 -14.03 -6.79 -8.24
N GLN A 429 -12.84 -6.29 -8.56
CA GLN A 429 -12.24 -5.13 -7.88
C GLN A 429 -11.93 -4.00 -8.85
N PHE A 430 -11.29 -4.28 -9.99
CA PHE A 430 -10.74 -3.22 -10.84
C PHE A 430 -11.80 -2.25 -11.37
N HIS A 431 -12.94 -2.74 -11.84
CA HIS A 431 -14.01 -1.86 -12.30
C HIS A 431 -14.67 -1.08 -11.15
N HIS A 432 -14.71 -1.60 -9.93
CA HIS A 432 -15.26 -0.89 -8.78
C HIS A 432 -14.38 0.22 -8.23
N LEU A 433 -13.11 0.30 -8.65
CA LEU A 433 -12.24 1.42 -8.32
C LEU A 433 -12.72 2.73 -8.96
N TYR A 434 -13.36 2.62 -10.13
CA TYR A 434 -13.71 3.77 -10.98
C TYR A 434 -15.20 3.90 -11.25
N PHE A 435 -15.96 2.81 -11.11
CA PHE A 435 -17.40 2.80 -11.30
C PHE A 435 -18.10 2.44 -9.99
N ASP A 436 -18.90 3.37 -9.46
CA ASP A 436 -19.85 3.04 -8.41
C ASP A 436 -20.99 2.21 -9.01
N MET A 437 -20.96 0.91 -8.74
CA MET A 437 -21.98 -0.01 -9.22
C MET A 437 -23.01 -0.39 -8.14
N ARG A 438 -23.01 0.28 -6.97
CA ARG A 438 -24.03 0.08 -5.94
C ARG A 438 -25.38 0.56 -6.46
N GLY A 439 -26.42 -0.25 -6.34
CA GLY A 439 -27.76 0.03 -6.88
C GLY A 439 -27.82 0.10 -8.40
N VAL A 440 -26.78 -0.39 -9.11
CA VAL A 440 -26.79 -0.47 -10.57
C VAL A 440 -27.37 -1.83 -10.97
N HIS A 441 -28.50 -1.76 -11.65
CA HIS A 441 -29.23 -2.90 -12.18
C HIS A 441 -29.04 -3.03 -13.69
N ASN A 442 -29.17 -4.25 -14.19
CA ASN A 442 -29.37 -4.50 -15.61
C ASN A 442 -30.20 -5.78 -15.80
N ASP A 443 -30.77 -5.94 -16.99
CA ASP A 443 -31.62 -7.07 -17.38
C ASP A 443 -30.96 -8.45 -17.19
N PHE A 444 -29.64 -8.50 -16.98
CA PHE A 444 -28.90 -9.73 -16.71
C PHE A 444 -28.83 -10.07 -15.21
N LEU A 445 -28.53 -9.09 -14.35
CA LEU A 445 -28.49 -9.28 -12.90
C LEU A 445 -29.88 -9.50 -12.32
N ASP A 446 -30.88 -8.86 -12.91
CA ASP A 446 -32.28 -8.92 -12.50
C ASP A 446 -32.94 -10.28 -12.87
N GLN A 447 -32.20 -11.25 -13.42
CA GLN A 447 -32.66 -12.63 -13.68
C GLN A 447 -32.84 -13.49 -12.41
N GLY A 448 -33.01 -12.84 -11.24
CA GLY A 448 -33.39 -13.48 -9.99
C GLY A 448 -32.25 -14.10 -9.19
N LEU A 449 -30.99 -13.78 -9.53
CA LEU A 449 -29.82 -14.28 -8.79
C LEU A 449 -29.29 -13.26 -7.77
N HIS A 450 -29.35 -11.95 -8.07
CA HIS A 450 -28.91 -10.89 -7.15
C HIS A 450 -29.69 -9.59 -7.33
N ASP A 451 -29.70 -8.77 -6.28
CA ASP A 451 -30.39 -7.49 -6.28
C ASP A 451 -29.62 -6.42 -7.09
N ASP A 452 -28.28 -6.33 -7.03
CA ASP A 452 -27.48 -5.38 -7.85
C ASP A 452 -26.00 -5.80 -8.08
N PHE A 453 -25.25 -5.03 -8.89
CA PHE A 453 -23.79 -5.26 -9.12
C PHE A 453 -22.94 -5.13 -7.84
N GLY A 454 -23.39 -4.38 -6.83
CA GLY A 454 -22.69 -4.22 -5.57
C GLY A 454 -22.80 -5.46 -4.68
N ASP A 455 -23.98 -6.06 -4.59
CA ASP A 455 -24.27 -7.27 -3.83
C ASP A 455 -23.58 -8.47 -4.45
N TYR A 456 -23.56 -8.54 -5.78
CA TYR A 456 -22.72 -9.44 -6.53
C TYR A 456 -21.24 -9.41 -6.07
N SER A 457 -20.63 -8.22 -6.00
CA SER A 457 -19.22 -8.10 -5.65
C SER A 457 -18.94 -8.43 -4.19
N LYS A 458 -19.88 -8.12 -3.28
CA LYS A 458 -19.83 -8.60 -1.89
C LYS A 458 -19.86 -10.13 -1.82
N ASN A 459 -20.70 -10.76 -2.64
CA ASN A 459 -20.84 -12.22 -2.69
C ASN A 459 -19.59 -12.89 -3.24
N SER A 460 -18.94 -12.34 -4.28
CA SER A 460 -17.67 -12.87 -4.80
C SER A 460 -16.50 -12.88 -3.78
N CYS A 461 -16.57 -12.02 -2.76
CA CYS A 461 -15.60 -11.95 -1.67
C CYS A 461 -15.82 -13.02 -0.59
N SER A 462 -17.04 -13.56 -0.46
CA SER A 462 -17.47 -14.35 0.71
C SER A 462 -17.03 -15.83 0.69
N PRO A 463 -17.16 -16.60 -0.42
CA PRO A 463 -16.66 -17.97 -0.52
C PRO A 463 -15.14 -18.11 -0.34
N ARG A 464 -14.40 -17.01 -0.47
CA ARG A 464 -12.94 -17.00 -0.33
C ARG A 464 -12.49 -16.78 1.10
N ARG A 465 -13.33 -16.14 1.93
CA ARG A 465 -13.08 -16.05 3.38
C ARG A 465 -13.21 -17.42 4.05
N SER A 466 -14.13 -18.27 3.60
CA SER A 466 -14.33 -19.62 4.15
C SER A 466 -13.27 -20.64 3.73
N ILE A 467 -12.52 -20.40 2.64
CA ILE A 467 -11.37 -21.23 2.24
C ILE A 467 -10.14 -20.96 3.13
N ALA A 468 -10.06 -19.78 3.76
CA ALA A 468 -8.93 -19.36 4.59
C ALA A 468 -9.05 -19.75 6.08
N SER A 469 -10.17 -20.36 6.51
CA SER A 469 -10.29 -20.97 7.83
C SER A 469 -10.06 -22.48 7.71
N PRO A 470 -8.97 -23.03 8.25
CA PRO A 470 -8.92 -24.46 8.51
C PRO A 470 -10.02 -24.81 9.52
N ALA A 471 -10.71 -25.92 9.27
CA ALA A 471 -11.65 -26.53 10.21
C ALA A 471 -10.94 -26.96 11.51
#